data_AF-A0A6J6TTK7-F1
#
_entry.id   AF-A0A6J6TTK7-F1
#
_cell.length_a   1.000
_cell.length_b   1.000
_cell.length_c   1.000
_cell.angle_alpha   90.00
_cell.angle_beta   90.00
_cell.angle_gamma   90.00
#
_symmetry.space_group_name_H-M   'P 1'
#
loop_
_entity.id
_entity.type
_entity.pdbx_description
1 polymer ?
#
loop_
_entity_poly.entity_id
_entity_poly.type
_entity_poly.pdbx_seq_one_letter_code
_entity_poly.pdbx_strand_id
1 'polypeptide(L)'
;MPGETFSMNDTIKERTVANGYTVGFVIGAGGVFAEELGGGVSAATTTMWTAAFFAGMERTFTQAHSIYISRYQAGLEATVAWGSFDMKFTNNTPNAVFITTKMTDTSMNATFWGTPTYDEIKAEFGSRYNVRPYPTIYDKTKKCLGQGGMEGFSIDVDRVFYKDGAEVNRETITTNYRSSPKVICGKNPDKEPIKPIKPGKPGANPSASPTPAPSGDQAAPAPQS
;
A
#
# COMPACT_ATOMS: atom_id res chain seq x y z
N MET A 1 17.47 -3.22 24.57
CA MET A 1 18.73 -3.90 25.01
C MET A 1 18.99 -5.14 24.15
N PRO A 2 20.16 -5.78 24.23
CA PRO A 2 20.36 -7.13 23.67
C PRO A 2 19.27 -8.09 24.14
N GLY A 3 18.73 -8.90 23.22
CA GLY A 3 17.67 -9.87 23.47
C GLY A 3 16.26 -9.29 23.67
N GLU A 4 16.09 -7.97 23.77
CA GLU A 4 14.78 -7.36 23.95
C GLU A 4 14.02 -7.22 22.63
N THR A 5 12.71 -7.47 22.71
CA THR A 5 11.77 -7.24 21.61
C THR A 5 11.10 -5.87 21.77
N PHE A 6 11.23 -5.03 20.75
CA PHE A 6 10.41 -3.83 20.59
C PHE A 6 9.01 -4.22 20.13
N SER A 7 7.98 -3.59 20.70
CA SER A 7 6.60 -3.67 20.23
C SER A 7 6.08 -2.27 19.92
N MET A 8 5.51 -2.12 18.73
CA MET A 8 4.89 -0.86 18.33
C MET A 8 3.68 -0.55 19.21
N ASN A 9 2.77 -1.52 19.42
CA ASN A 9 1.62 -1.33 20.30
C ASN A 9 2.04 -0.97 21.74
N ASP A 10 3.03 -1.66 22.32
CA ASP A 10 3.48 -1.35 23.67
C ASP A 10 4.11 0.05 23.77
N THR A 11 4.69 0.54 22.69
CA THR A 11 5.30 1.87 22.63
C THR A 11 4.25 2.97 22.46
N ILE A 12 3.33 2.81 21.51
CA ILE A 12 2.39 3.87 21.12
C ILE A 12 1.05 3.81 21.86
N LYS A 13 0.75 2.69 22.52
CA LYS A 13 -0.49 2.41 23.27
C LYS A 13 -1.74 2.38 22.38
N GLU A 14 -2.90 2.24 23.03
CA GLU A 14 -4.20 2.18 22.38
C GLU A 14 -4.54 3.50 21.69
N ARG A 15 -5.19 3.45 20.52
CA ARG A 15 -5.58 4.66 19.78
C ARG A 15 -6.86 5.28 20.32
N THR A 16 -6.72 5.98 21.44
CA THR A 16 -7.78 6.75 22.08
C THR A 16 -7.46 8.25 22.02
N VAL A 17 -8.50 9.08 22.11
CA VAL A 17 -8.31 10.54 22.26
C VAL A 17 -7.48 10.86 23.52
N ALA A 18 -7.66 10.10 24.60
CA ALA A 18 -6.90 10.26 25.84
C ALA A 18 -5.40 10.01 25.65
N ASN A 19 -5.02 9.13 24.72
CA ASN A 19 -3.63 8.88 24.34
C ASN A 19 -3.14 9.83 23.24
N GLY A 20 -3.88 10.91 22.94
CA GLY A 20 -3.47 11.96 22.00
C GLY A 20 -3.74 11.67 20.53
N TYR A 21 -4.52 10.63 20.21
CA TYR A 21 -4.81 10.27 18.83
C TYR A 21 -5.93 11.10 18.22
N THR A 22 -5.74 11.43 16.94
CA THR A 22 -6.72 12.12 16.10
C THR A 22 -7.33 11.16 15.08
N VAL A 23 -8.43 11.60 14.47
CA VAL A 23 -9.09 10.87 13.39
C VAL A 23 -8.30 11.04 12.10
N GLY A 24 -8.16 9.95 11.33
CA GLY A 24 -7.68 10.02 9.96
C GLY A 24 -8.01 8.73 9.21
N PHE A 25 -7.45 8.57 8.02
CA PHE A 25 -7.80 7.45 7.15
C PHE A 25 -7.18 6.11 7.58
N VAL A 26 -8.02 5.08 7.59
CA VAL A 26 -7.67 3.67 7.79
C VAL A 26 -8.27 2.81 6.67
N ILE A 27 -7.76 1.60 6.48
CA ILE A 27 -8.38 0.63 5.56
C ILE A 27 -9.59 0.02 6.27
N GLY A 28 -10.78 0.36 5.81
CA GLY A 28 -12.04 -0.21 6.26
C GLY A 28 -12.41 -1.52 5.55
N ALA A 29 -13.65 -1.94 5.75
CA ALA A 29 -14.16 -3.19 5.19
C ALA A 29 -14.05 -3.22 3.65
N GLY A 30 -13.65 -4.36 3.11
CA GLY A 30 -13.55 -4.57 1.65
C GLY A 30 -12.43 -3.77 0.96
N GLY A 31 -11.46 -3.22 1.72
CA GLY A 31 -10.39 -2.42 1.15
C GLY A 31 -10.84 -1.01 0.75
N VAL A 32 -11.93 -0.51 1.35
CA VAL A 32 -12.42 0.86 1.20
C VAL A 32 -11.91 1.70 2.36
N PHE A 33 -11.32 2.87 2.09
CA PHE A 33 -10.87 3.75 3.16
C PHE A 33 -12.04 4.25 4.01
N ALA A 34 -11.79 4.35 5.31
CA ALA A 34 -12.69 4.90 6.32
C ALA A 34 -11.92 5.87 7.22
N GLU A 35 -12.63 6.70 7.98
CA GLU A 35 -12.04 7.57 9.00
C GLU A 35 -12.18 6.91 10.38
N GLU A 36 -11.06 6.75 11.09
CA GLU A 36 -11.00 6.19 12.44
C GLU A 36 -9.89 6.87 13.26
N LEU A 37 -9.90 6.67 14.59
CA LEU A 37 -8.81 7.13 15.45
C LEU A 37 -7.49 6.41 15.11
N GLY A 38 -6.41 7.19 15.01
CA GLY A 38 -5.10 6.66 14.66
C GLY A 38 -4.80 6.61 13.16
N GLY A 39 -5.55 7.35 12.34
CA GLY A 39 -5.18 7.56 10.96
C GLY A 39 -3.75 8.12 10.86
N GLY A 40 -2.90 7.45 10.08
CA GLY A 40 -1.48 7.82 9.93
C GLY A 40 -0.50 7.02 10.79
N VAL A 41 -0.96 6.29 11.82
CA VAL A 41 -0.06 5.47 12.66
C VAL A 41 0.71 4.43 11.85
N SER A 42 0.09 3.86 10.82
CA SER A 42 0.76 2.95 9.89
C SER A 42 1.97 3.56 9.18
N ALA A 43 2.00 4.89 8.97
CA ALA A 43 3.19 5.55 8.41
C ALA A 43 4.35 5.50 9.40
N ALA A 44 4.10 5.79 10.67
CA ALA A 44 5.10 5.66 11.74
C ALA A 44 5.57 4.21 11.90
N THR A 45 4.64 3.25 11.83
CA THR A 45 4.95 1.82 11.92
C THR A 45 5.81 1.35 10.76
N THR A 46 5.46 1.72 9.53
CA THR A 46 6.30 1.42 8.35
C THR A 46 7.67 2.07 8.47
N THR A 47 7.77 3.35 8.86
CA THR A 47 9.07 4.01 9.05
C THR A 47 9.94 3.29 10.08
N MET A 48 9.37 2.91 11.23
CA MET A 48 10.09 2.19 12.27
C MET A 48 10.52 0.80 11.81
N TRP A 49 9.64 0.06 11.12
CA TRP A 49 9.97 -1.25 10.57
C TRP A 49 11.08 -1.17 9.54
N THR A 50 11.00 -0.24 8.59
CA THR A 50 12.03 -0.07 7.57
C THR A 50 13.38 0.30 8.18
N ALA A 51 13.39 1.15 9.21
CA ALA A 51 14.62 1.45 9.94
C ALA A 51 15.18 0.22 10.68
N ALA A 52 14.34 -0.57 11.35
CA ALA A 52 14.74 -1.82 12.01
C ALA A 52 15.26 -2.87 11.00
N PHE A 53 14.63 -2.95 9.83
CA PHE A 53 15.03 -3.81 8.72
C PHE A 53 16.46 -3.47 8.27
N PHE A 54 16.78 -2.19 8.04
CA PHE A 54 18.14 -1.82 7.63
C PHE A 54 19.14 -1.82 8.79
N ALA A 55 18.69 -1.69 10.04
CA ALA A 55 19.53 -1.77 11.24
C ALA A 55 19.93 -3.21 11.63
N GLY A 56 19.46 -4.23 10.90
CA GLY A 56 19.81 -5.62 11.18
C GLY A 56 19.04 -6.24 12.34
N MET A 57 17.93 -5.63 12.77
CA MET A 57 17.10 -6.21 13.82
C MET A 57 16.38 -7.46 13.31
N GLU A 58 16.17 -8.44 14.19
CA GLU A 58 15.44 -9.66 13.88
C GLU A 58 13.96 -9.36 13.67
N ARG A 59 13.37 -9.92 12.62
CA ARG A 59 11.96 -9.78 12.30
C ARG A 59 11.09 -10.70 13.15
N THR A 60 10.71 -10.27 14.35
CA THR A 60 9.86 -11.06 15.25
C THR A 60 8.45 -11.23 14.71
N PHE A 61 7.81 -10.13 14.32
CA PHE A 61 6.49 -10.16 13.70
C PHE A 61 6.26 -8.89 12.89
N THR A 62 5.94 -9.06 11.62
CA THR A 62 5.56 -7.97 10.74
C THR A 62 4.43 -8.41 9.83
N GLN A 63 3.54 -7.48 9.52
CA GLN A 63 2.46 -7.71 8.59
C GLN A 63 2.24 -6.45 7.78
N ALA A 64 2.24 -6.59 6.45
CA ALA A 64 1.87 -5.51 5.55
C ALA A 64 0.36 -5.24 5.59
N HIS A 65 -0.06 -4.10 5.05
CA HIS A 65 -1.49 -3.86 4.83
C HIS A 65 -2.08 -4.90 3.88
N SER A 66 -3.39 -5.16 4.01
CA SER A 66 -4.09 -6.13 3.15
C SER A 66 -4.21 -5.67 1.69
N ILE A 67 -4.08 -4.37 1.43
CA ILE A 67 -4.05 -3.75 0.10
C ILE A 67 -2.79 -2.92 -0.01
N TYR A 68 -2.26 -2.77 -1.23
CA TYR A 68 -1.11 -1.89 -1.45
C TYR A 68 -1.51 -0.43 -1.22
N ILE A 69 -0.62 0.37 -0.65
CA ILE A 69 -0.78 1.81 -0.52
C ILE A 69 0.45 2.45 -1.18
N SER A 70 0.23 3.23 -2.23
CA SER A 70 1.28 3.73 -3.14
C SER A 70 2.37 4.57 -2.48
N ARG A 71 2.14 5.10 -1.27
CA ARG A 71 3.14 5.86 -0.51
C ARG A 71 4.21 4.98 0.15
N TYR A 72 4.01 3.66 0.20
CA TYR A 72 4.97 2.71 0.77
C TYR A 72 5.67 1.94 -0.34
N GLN A 73 6.91 1.54 -0.06
CA GLN A 73 7.62 0.60 -0.91
C GLN A 73 6.95 -0.78 -0.80
N ALA A 74 6.51 -1.33 -1.94
CA ALA A 74 5.81 -2.62 -1.95
C ALA A 74 6.68 -3.73 -1.32
N GLY A 75 6.08 -4.52 -0.43
CA GLY A 75 6.75 -5.60 0.30
C GLY A 75 7.65 -5.17 1.46
N LEU A 76 7.92 -3.87 1.63
CA LEU A 76 8.70 -3.33 2.74
C LEU A 76 7.87 -2.31 3.53
N GLU A 77 6.86 -2.82 4.22
CA GLU A 77 5.96 -2.03 5.06
C GLU A 77 5.45 -2.85 6.25
N ALA A 78 4.87 -2.16 7.23
CA ALA A 78 4.23 -2.80 8.35
C ALA A 78 2.98 -2.01 8.81
N THR A 79 1.97 -2.74 9.23
CA THR A 79 0.75 -2.20 9.84
C THR A 79 0.73 -2.44 11.34
N VAL A 80 -0.14 -1.72 12.05
CA VAL A 80 -0.39 -1.93 13.48
C VAL A 80 -1.88 -1.71 13.77
N ALA A 81 -2.42 -2.58 14.59
CA ALA A 81 -3.78 -2.52 15.09
C ALA A 81 -3.85 -3.13 16.50
N TRP A 82 -4.10 -2.29 17.49
CA TRP A 82 -4.34 -2.61 18.90
C TRP A 82 -5.20 -3.86 19.04
N GLY A 83 -4.73 -4.80 19.86
CA GLY A 83 -5.42 -6.06 20.11
C GLY A 83 -5.39 -7.08 18.97
N SER A 84 -4.85 -6.76 17.78
CA SER A 84 -4.81 -7.70 16.65
C SER A 84 -3.44 -7.78 15.95
N PHE A 85 -2.98 -6.68 15.35
CA PHE A 85 -1.70 -6.61 14.63
C PHE A 85 -0.70 -5.76 15.39
N ASP A 86 0.52 -6.26 15.51
CA ASP A 86 1.64 -5.50 16.04
C ASP A 86 2.79 -5.50 15.05
N MET A 87 3.73 -4.58 15.20
CA MET A 87 5.01 -4.64 14.53
C MET A 87 6.07 -4.83 15.62
N LYS A 88 6.80 -5.94 15.52
CA LYS A 88 7.79 -6.36 16.51
C LYS A 88 9.10 -6.73 15.86
N PHE A 89 10.19 -6.27 16.46
CA PHE A 89 11.53 -6.71 16.12
C PHE A 89 12.34 -6.96 17.39
N THR A 90 13.27 -7.91 17.33
CA THR A 90 14.17 -8.23 18.45
C THR A 90 15.57 -7.72 18.13
N ASN A 91 16.21 -7.08 19.11
CA ASN A 91 17.64 -6.82 19.02
C ASN A 91 18.41 -8.10 19.39
N ASN A 92 18.65 -8.97 18.41
CA ASN A 92 19.41 -10.21 18.59
C ASN A 92 20.94 -9.99 18.56
N THR A 93 21.40 -8.74 18.51
CA THR A 93 22.83 -8.39 18.55
C THR A 93 23.34 -8.35 20.00
N PRO A 94 24.67 -8.51 20.23
CA PRO A 94 25.23 -8.40 21.57
C PRO A 94 25.28 -6.96 22.11
N ASN A 95 24.97 -5.96 21.28
CA ASN A 95 25.13 -4.55 21.61
C ASN A 95 23.78 -3.87 21.87
N ALA A 96 23.79 -2.86 22.74
CA ALA A 96 22.61 -2.01 22.89
C ALA A 96 22.39 -1.17 21.62
N VAL A 97 21.11 -0.96 21.30
CA VAL A 97 20.68 -0.08 20.22
C VAL A 97 19.85 1.04 20.83
N PHE A 98 20.21 2.27 20.52
CA PHE A 98 19.47 3.47 20.90
C PHE A 98 18.67 3.98 19.70
N ILE A 99 17.36 4.13 19.86
CA ILE A 99 16.46 4.53 18.79
C ILE A 99 16.06 5.98 19.00
N THR A 100 16.23 6.81 17.99
CA THR A 100 15.75 8.19 17.99
C THR A 100 14.77 8.42 16.86
N THR A 101 13.71 9.18 17.10
CA THR A 101 12.76 9.58 16.08
C THR A 101 12.72 11.10 15.92
N LYS A 102 12.61 11.57 14.68
CA LYS A 102 12.34 12.97 14.35
C LYS A 102 11.11 13.04 13.46
N MET A 103 10.22 13.98 13.75
CA MET A 103 8.99 14.18 12.98
C MET A 103 8.84 15.66 12.60
N THR A 104 8.30 15.87 11.41
CA THR A 104 7.75 17.14 10.93
C THR A 104 6.27 16.91 10.58
N ASP A 105 5.59 17.96 10.12
CA ASP A 105 4.19 17.84 9.67
C ASP A 105 4.02 16.89 8.47
N THR A 106 5.10 16.62 7.72
CA THR A 106 5.06 15.85 6.46
C THR A 106 6.01 14.66 6.41
N SER A 107 6.88 14.49 7.40
CA SER A 107 7.86 13.40 7.41
C SER A 107 8.16 12.86 8.81
N MET A 108 8.49 11.57 8.87
CA MET A 108 9.03 10.92 10.06
C MET A 108 10.31 10.17 9.69
N ASN A 109 11.32 10.29 10.54
CA ASN A 109 12.53 9.51 10.49
C ASN A 109 12.70 8.73 11.80
N ALA A 110 13.13 7.48 11.70
CA ALA A 110 13.63 6.69 12.80
C ALA A 110 15.10 6.33 12.52
N THR A 111 15.99 6.62 13.46
CA THR A 111 17.42 6.31 13.39
C THR A 111 17.79 5.35 14.50
N PHE A 112 18.55 4.31 14.15
CA PHE A 112 19.04 3.28 15.06
C PHE A 112 20.54 3.50 15.25
N TRP A 113 20.95 3.79 16.48
CA TRP A 113 22.34 4.03 16.87
C TRP A 113 22.87 2.81 17.63
N GLY A 114 24.01 2.28 17.24
CA GLY A 114 24.62 1.13 17.91
C GLY A 114 25.90 0.70 17.22
N THR A 115 26.46 -0.43 17.66
CA THR A 115 27.62 -1.06 17.01
C THR A 115 27.12 -2.01 15.92
N PRO A 116 27.44 -1.76 14.63
CA PRO A 116 26.99 -2.61 13.53
C PRO A 116 27.50 -4.05 13.66
N THR A 117 26.62 -5.02 13.38
CA THR A 117 26.99 -6.46 13.31
C THR A 117 27.32 -6.89 11.88
N TYR A 118 26.74 -6.19 10.91
CA TYR A 118 26.88 -6.37 9.47
C TYR A 118 27.41 -5.07 8.87
N ASP A 119 28.17 -5.18 7.78
CA ASP A 119 28.71 -4.01 7.07
C ASP A 119 27.61 -3.31 6.27
N GLU A 120 26.71 -4.10 5.71
CA GLU A 120 25.62 -3.62 4.86
C GLU A 120 24.43 -4.58 4.92
N ILE A 121 23.23 -4.02 4.84
CA ILE A 121 22.00 -4.77 4.62
C ILE A 121 21.28 -4.14 3.42
N LYS A 122 20.98 -4.96 2.42
CA LYS A 122 20.26 -4.54 1.20
C LYS A 122 18.84 -5.09 1.19
N ALA A 123 17.96 -4.35 0.52
CA ALA A 123 16.66 -4.84 0.10
C ALA A 123 16.69 -5.02 -1.42
N GLU A 124 16.48 -6.25 -1.88
CA GLU A 124 16.33 -6.58 -3.30
C GLU A 124 14.84 -6.83 -3.58
N PHE A 125 14.25 -6.01 -4.45
CA PHE A 125 12.81 -6.07 -4.73
C PHE A 125 12.54 -6.90 -5.97
N GLY A 126 11.74 -7.96 -5.81
CA GLY A 126 11.25 -8.75 -6.93
C GLY A 126 10.19 -8.01 -7.76
N SER A 127 9.92 -8.55 -8.95
CA SER A 127 8.79 -8.11 -9.77
C SER A 127 7.45 -8.43 -9.10
N ARG A 128 6.43 -7.63 -9.38
CA ARG A 128 5.04 -7.96 -8.99
C ARG A 128 4.56 -9.17 -9.78
N TYR A 129 3.94 -10.12 -9.11
CA TYR A 129 3.35 -11.32 -9.72
C TYR A 129 1.95 -11.60 -9.16
N ASN A 130 1.24 -12.59 -9.69
CA ASN A 130 -0.15 -12.91 -9.30
C ASN A 130 -1.08 -11.67 -9.30
N VAL A 131 -0.98 -10.85 -10.36
CA VAL A 131 -1.75 -9.61 -10.48
C VAL A 131 -3.24 -9.92 -10.61
N ARG A 132 -4.06 -9.20 -9.84
CA ARG A 132 -5.51 -9.40 -9.75
C ARG A 132 -6.23 -8.08 -10.01
N PRO A 133 -7.21 -8.05 -10.93
CA PRO A 133 -7.94 -6.83 -11.24
C PRO A 133 -8.76 -6.34 -10.03
N TYR A 134 -9.15 -5.08 -10.08
CA TYR A 134 -10.04 -4.47 -9.10
C TYR A 134 -11.43 -4.17 -9.69
N PRO A 135 -12.50 -4.26 -8.89
CA PRO A 135 -13.81 -3.83 -9.34
C PRO A 135 -14.00 -2.31 -9.18
N THR A 136 -14.99 -1.75 -9.87
CA THR A 136 -15.49 -0.39 -9.58
C THR A 136 -16.78 -0.50 -8.77
N ILE A 137 -16.87 0.25 -7.67
CA ILE A 137 -18.07 0.35 -6.84
C ILE A 137 -18.56 1.80 -6.78
N TYR A 138 -19.88 1.95 -6.70
CA TYR A 138 -20.53 3.25 -6.57
C TYR A 138 -21.14 3.36 -5.18
N ASP A 139 -20.78 4.42 -4.47
CA ASP A 139 -21.35 4.72 -3.15
C ASP A 139 -22.11 6.05 -3.20
N LYS A 140 -23.41 5.99 -2.93
CA LYS A 140 -24.31 7.15 -2.90
C LYS A 140 -24.44 7.78 -1.51
N THR A 141 -23.79 7.23 -0.49
CA THR A 141 -23.86 7.75 0.87
C THR A 141 -23.14 9.08 0.97
N LYS A 142 -23.59 9.94 1.90
CA LYS A 142 -22.93 11.22 2.19
C LYS A 142 -21.53 11.04 2.82
N LYS A 143 -21.19 9.83 3.26
CA LYS A 143 -19.90 9.47 3.84
C LYS A 143 -18.95 8.83 2.82
N CYS A 144 -19.31 8.83 1.54
CA CYS A 144 -18.47 8.25 0.50
C CYS A 144 -17.09 8.93 0.48
N LEU A 145 -16.06 8.12 0.61
CA LEU A 145 -14.68 8.51 0.38
C LEU A 145 -14.26 7.93 -0.97
N GLY A 146 -14.16 8.81 -1.97
CA GLY A 146 -13.70 8.41 -3.30
C GLY A 146 -12.29 7.84 -3.23
N GLN A 147 -12.04 6.74 -3.91
CA GLN A 147 -10.74 6.09 -3.92
C GLN A 147 -10.39 5.54 -5.30
N GLY A 148 -9.11 5.64 -5.67
CA GLY A 148 -8.58 4.98 -6.85
C GLY A 148 -8.60 3.46 -6.67
N GLY A 149 -8.93 2.74 -7.72
CA GLY A 149 -8.82 1.28 -7.71
C GLY A 149 -7.37 0.85 -7.82
N MET A 150 -7.04 -0.26 -7.17
CA MET A 150 -5.69 -0.78 -7.14
C MET A 150 -5.70 -2.29 -7.35
N GLU A 151 -4.88 -2.74 -8.29
CA GLU A 151 -4.70 -4.15 -8.53
C GLU A 151 -4.07 -4.83 -7.30
N GLY A 152 -4.53 -6.04 -7.02
CA GLY A 152 -3.86 -6.90 -6.08
C GLY A 152 -2.66 -7.54 -6.75
N PHE A 153 -1.63 -7.88 -5.98
CA PHE A 153 -0.46 -8.59 -6.48
C PHE A 153 0.28 -9.23 -5.31
N SER A 154 1.24 -10.08 -5.62
CA SER A 154 2.23 -10.61 -4.70
C SER A 154 3.61 -10.06 -5.08
N ILE A 155 4.48 -9.89 -4.09
CA ILE A 155 5.85 -9.43 -4.28
C ILE A 155 6.74 -10.09 -3.23
N ASP A 156 7.95 -10.46 -3.65
CA ASP A 156 9.00 -10.95 -2.76
C ASP A 156 10.07 -9.86 -2.60
N VAL A 157 10.52 -9.66 -1.37
CA VAL A 157 11.63 -8.75 -1.04
C VAL A 157 12.67 -9.55 -0.28
N ASP A 158 13.88 -9.62 -0.84
CA ASP A 158 15.01 -10.26 -0.18
C ASP A 158 15.75 -9.23 0.67
N ARG A 159 15.93 -9.55 1.95
CA ARG A 159 16.84 -8.86 2.86
C ARG A 159 18.17 -9.59 2.83
N VAL A 160 19.19 -8.93 2.32
CA VAL A 160 20.51 -9.53 2.10
C VAL A 160 21.51 -8.90 3.05
N PHE A 161 22.23 -9.73 3.80
CA PHE A 161 23.16 -9.31 4.84
C PHE A 161 24.60 -9.52 4.37
N TYR A 162 25.43 -8.49 4.47
CA TYR A 162 26.84 -8.54 4.11
C TYR A 162 27.75 -8.35 5.32
N LYS A 163 28.83 -9.13 5.36
CA LYS A 163 29.90 -9.02 6.35
C LYS A 163 31.24 -9.43 5.75
N ASP A 164 32.27 -8.66 6.02
CA ASP A 164 33.61 -8.81 5.46
C ASP A 164 33.60 -8.89 3.93
N GLY A 165 32.69 -8.13 3.30
CA GLY A 165 32.49 -8.08 1.84
C GLY A 165 31.75 -9.27 1.22
N ALA A 166 31.29 -10.24 2.01
CA ALA A 166 30.55 -11.42 1.53
C ALA A 166 29.08 -11.41 1.98
N GLU A 167 28.19 -12.00 1.16
CA GLU A 167 26.82 -12.31 1.60
C GLU A 167 26.87 -13.41 2.65
N VAL A 168 26.35 -13.12 3.85
CA VAL A 168 26.36 -14.06 4.99
C VAL A 168 24.97 -14.57 5.36
N ASN A 169 23.91 -13.90 4.92
CA ASN A 169 22.53 -14.33 5.14
C ASN A 169 21.59 -13.69 4.10
N ARG A 170 20.45 -14.35 3.87
CA ARG A 170 19.35 -13.87 3.01
C ARG A 170 18.01 -14.29 3.59
N GLU A 171 17.09 -13.33 3.69
CA GLU A 171 15.72 -13.57 4.15
C GLU A 171 14.73 -13.07 3.08
N THR A 172 13.92 -13.98 2.53
CA THR A 172 12.84 -13.60 1.62
C THR A 172 11.56 -13.27 2.39
N ILE A 173 11.00 -12.09 2.13
CA ILE A 173 9.72 -11.63 2.67
C ILE A 173 8.70 -11.56 1.53
N THR A 174 7.75 -12.50 1.53
CA THR A 174 6.63 -12.50 0.60
C THR A 174 5.46 -11.71 1.16
N THR A 175 4.97 -10.73 0.37
CA THR A 175 3.77 -9.97 0.70
C THR A 175 2.68 -10.21 -0.33
N ASN A 176 1.45 -10.41 0.15
CA ASN A 176 0.26 -10.65 -0.69
C ASN A 176 -0.75 -9.51 -0.50
N TYR A 177 -0.89 -8.66 -1.51
CA TYR A 177 -1.87 -7.58 -1.54
C TYR A 177 -3.14 -8.00 -2.26
N ARG A 178 -4.29 -7.83 -1.61
CA ARG A 178 -5.60 -7.92 -2.26
C ARG A 178 -5.80 -6.71 -3.18
N SER A 179 -6.67 -6.84 -4.17
CA SER A 179 -7.11 -5.67 -4.93
C SER A 179 -8.02 -4.79 -4.06
N SER A 180 -7.98 -3.48 -4.29
CA SER A 180 -8.87 -2.50 -3.68
C SER A 180 -9.76 -1.89 -4.76
N PRO A 181 -11.08 -1.78 -4.54
CA PRO A 181 -12.00 -1.29 -5.55
C PRO A 181 -11.78 0.18 -5.87
N LYS A 182 -12.06 0.60 -7.10
CA LYS A 182 -12.27 2.01 -7.42
C LYS A 182 -13.62 2.43 -6.83
N VAL A 183 -13.64 3.43 -5.95
CA VAL A 183 -14.88 3.96 -5.37
C VAL A 183 -15.23 5.27 -6.06
N ILE A 184 -16.38 5.30 -6.70
CA ILE A 184 -16.96 6.52 -7.29
C ILE A 184 -18.12 6.97 -6.43
N CYS A 185 -18.05 8.20 -5.91
CA CYS A 185 -19.14 8.78 -5.15
C CYS A 185 -20.28 9.20 -6.09
N GLY A 186 -21.48 8.69 -5.84
CA GLY A 186 -22.67 8.97 -6.64
C GLY A 186 -23.44 7.72 -7.04
N LYS A 187 -24.39 7.91 -7.95
CA LYS A 187 -25.21 6.82 -8.50
C LYS A 187 -24.42 6.06 -9.57
N ASN A 188 -24.67 4.76 -9.66
CA ASN A 188 -24.19 3.95 -10.76
C ASN A 188 -24.96 4.35 -12.04
N PRO A 189 -24.29 4.84 -13.11
CA PRO A 189 -24.93 5.26 -14.35
C PRO A 189 -25.58 4.09 -15.10
N ASP A 190 -25.08 2.86 -14.95
CA ASP A 190 -25.60 1.65 -15.61
C ASP A 190 -26.84 1.06 -14.91
N LYS A 191 -27.28 1.69 -13.80
CA LYS A 191 -28.52 1.37 -13.09
C LYS A 191 -29.53 2.53 -13.15
N GLU A 192 -29.45 3.42 -14.12
CA GLU A 192 -30.61 4.26 -14.45
C GLU A 192 -31.70 3.39 -15.11
N PRO A 193 -32.99 3.52 -14.71
CA PRO A 193 -34.06 2.86 -15.43
C PRO A 193 -34.05 3.36 -16.87
N ILE A 194 -34.03 2.43 -17.85
CA ILE A 194 -34.23 2.73 -19.26
C ILE A 194 -35.50 3.58 -19.36
N LYS A 195 -35.36 4.88 -19.67
CA LYS A 195 -36.52 5.72 -19.95
C LYS A 195 -37.25 5.08 -21.15
N PRO A 196 -38.57 4.83 -21.06
CA PRO A 196 -39.31 4.26 -22.17
C PRO A 196 -39.10 5.11 -23.42
N ILE A 197 -38.54 4.52 -24.47
CA ILE A 197 -38.49 5.13 -25.79
C ILE A 197 -39.95 5.26 -26.23
N LYS A 198 -40.46 6.48 -26.30
CA LYS A 198 -41.77 6.73 -26.92
C LYS A 198 -41.72 6.25 -28.37
N PRO A 199 -42.67 5.43 -28.86
CA PRO A 199 -42.69 5.01 -30.26
C PRO A 199 -42.70 6.22 -31.19
N GLY A 200 -41.63 6.39 -31.96
CA GLY A 200 -41.57 7.35 -33.05
C GLY A 200 -42.51 6.92 -34.17
N LYS A 201 -43.27 7.87 -34.71
CA LYS A 201 -44.20 7.69 -35.84
C LYS A 201 -43.42 7.22 -37.08
N PRO A 202 -43.92 6.26 -37.88
CA PRO A 202 -43.23 5.84 -39.10
C PRO A 202 -43.36 6.91 -40.18
N GLY A 203 -42.22 7.32 -40.75
CA GLY A 203 -42.17 8.31 -41.83
C GLY A 203 -40.98 8.07 -42.77
N ALA A 204 -41.29 7.41 -43.88
CA ALA A 204 -40.67 7.46 -45.22
C ALA A 204 -39.14 7.35 -45.39
N ASN A 205 -38.74 6.24 -46.03
CA ASN A 205 -37.54 6.14 -46.87
C ASN A 205 -37.82 6.89 -48.20
N PRO A 206 -36.80 7.45 -48.91
CA PRO A 206 -36.10 6.61 -49.88
C PRO A 206 -34.59 6.90 -50.08
N SER A 207 -33.82 5.80 -50.15
CA SER A 207 -32.87 5.43 -51.22
C SER A 207 -31.85 6.47 -51.74
N ALA A 208 -30.55 6.20 -51.52
CA ALA A 208 -29.58 5.82 -52.56
C ALA A 208 -28.14 5.78 -52.02
N SER A 209 -27.43 4.67 -52.24
CA SER A 209 -25.96 4.60 -52.20
C SER A 209 -25.37 5.12 -53.52
N PRO A 210 -24.08 5.52 -53.55
CA PRO A 210 -23.05 4.55 -53.93
C PRO A 210 -21.70 4.70 -53.18
N THR A 211 -20.96 3.60 -53.08
CA THR A 211 -19.51 3.55 -52.73
C THR A 211 -18.68 3.67 -54.03
N PRO A 212 -17.39 4.11 -54.00
CA PRO A 212 -16.28 3.16 -53.75
C PRO A 212 -15.06 3.75 -52.95
N ALA A 213 -14.13 2.85 -52.63
CA ALA A 213 -12.99 2.89 -51.68
C ALA A 213 -11.69 3.59 -52.22
N PRO A 214 -10.45 3.24 -51.77
CA PRO A 214 -9.75 3.46 -50.49
C PRO A 214 -8.38 4.20 -50.63
N SER A 215 -7.83 4.74 -49.54
CA SER A 215 -6.38 5.05 -49.32
C SER A 215 -6.20 5.42 -47.84
N GLY A 216 -5.12 5.19 -47.09
CA GLY A 216 -3.76 4.75 -47.33
C GLY A 216 -2.92 5.28 -46.15
N ASP A 217 -2.17 4.41 -45.49
CA ASP A 217 -0.98 4.59 -44.65
C ASP A 217 -0.89 5.48 -43.38
N GLN A 218 -0.53 4.78 -42.28
CA GLN A 218 0.62 4.94 -41.37
C GLN A 218 1.14 6.34 -40.98
N ALA A 219 1.28 6.59 -39.67
CA ALA A 219 2.55 6.47 -38.94
C ALA A 219 2.43 6.97 -37.48
N ALA A 220 3.06 6.24 -36.56
CA ALA A 220 3.25 6.62 -35.16
C ALA A 220 4.51 7.48 -34.98
N PRO A 221 4.58 8.39 -33.99
CA PRO A 221 5.84 8.99 -33.57
C PRO A 221 6.50 8.21 -32.41
N ALA A 222 7.82 8.09 -32.52
CA ALA A 222 8.75 7.47 -31.57
C ALA A 222 8.97 8.31 -30.28
N PRO A 223 9.50 7.72 -29.19
CA PRO A 223 9.80 8.43 -27.95
C PRO A 223 11.13 9.19 -28.01
N GLN A 224 11.16 10.36 -27.37
CA GLN A 224 12.37 11.15 -27.14
C GLN A 224 13.02 10.82 -25.78
N SER A 225 14.31 11.12 -25.74
CA SER A 225 15.40 10.75 -24.82
C SER A 225 15.21 11.14 -23.36
#